data_AF-A0A1V5YXA3-F1
#
_entry.id   AF-A0A1V5YXA3-F1
#
_cell.length_a   1.000
_cell.length_b   1.000
_cell.length_c   1.000
_cell.angle_alpha   90.00
_cell.angle_beta   90.00
_cell.angle_gamma   90.00
#
_symmetry.space_group_name_H-M   'P 1'
#
loop_
_entity.id
_entity.type
_entity.pdbx_description
1 polymer ?
#
loop_
_entity_poly.entity_id
_entity_poly.type
_entity_poly.pdbx_seq_one_letter_code
_entity_poly.pdbx_strand_id
1 'polypeptide(L)'
;MKVLKILKKPAVLGWLLWFITTLLLAGPAVMLMYRITYDTANALTRIVSGVFGAAIFSGVLVTLGNEIWFRIRRKQLAQAKKENRRAKKKSGKKK
;
A
#
# COMPACT_ATOMS: atom_id res chain seq x y z
N MET A 1 -6.27 24.41 -6.96
CA MET A 1 -5.29 23.42 -7.48
C MET A 1 -4.10 23.10 -6.55
N LYS A 2 -4.08 23.48 -5.26
CA LYS A 2 -2.97 23.13 -4.34
C LYS A 2 -3.11 21.72 -3.73
N VAL A 3 -4.35 21.26 -3.54
CA VAL A 3 -4.69 19.95 -2.93
C VAL A 3 -4.14 18.76 -3.75
N LEU A 4 -4.22 18.84 -5.09
CA LEU A 4 -3.71 17.81 -6.00
C LEU A 4 -2.17 17.68 -5.99
N LYS A 5 -1.43 18.73 -5.61
CA LYS A 5 0.04 18.65 -5.48
C LYS A 5 0.47 17.99 -4.17
N ILE A 6 -0.29 18.15 -3.10
CA ILE A 6 -0.03 17.49 -1.80
C ILE A 6 -0.25 15.98 -1.91
N LEU A 7 -1.26 15.56 -2.67
CA LEU A 7 -1.54 14.15 -3.00
C LEU A 7 -0.41 13.45 -3.78
N LYS A 8 0.55 14.19 -4.36
CA LYS A 8 1.71 13.59 -5.06
C LYS A 8 2.87 13.27 -4.13
N LYS A 9 2.82 13.65 -2.85
CA LYS A 9 3.86 13.29 -1.87
C LYS A 9 3.68 11.81 -1.50
N PRO A 10 4.75 10.98 -1.61
CA PRO A 10 4.65 9.54 -1.36
C PRO A 10 4.19 9.22 0.07
N ALA A 11 4.55 10.05 1.06
CA ALA A 11 4.07 9.90 2.43
C ALA A 11 2.54 10.09 2.55
N VAL A 12 1.98 11.10 1.88
CA VAL A 12 0.54 11.37 1.91
C VAL A 12 -0.25 10.26 1.22
N LEU A 13 0.27 9.75 0.10
CA LEU A 13 -0.30 8.59 -0.60
C LEU A 13 -0.31 7.33 0.28
N GLY A 14 0.77 7.07 1.02
CA GLY A 14 0.85 5.93 1.94
C GLY A 14 -0.20 6.02 3.06
N TRP A 15 -0.32 7.19 3.69
CA TRP A 15 -1.35 7.43 4.72
C TRP A 15 -2.77 7.32 4.15
N LEU A 16 -3.01 7.85 2.95
CA LEU A 16 -4.32 7.77 2.30
C LEU A 16 -4.69 6.33 1.94
N LEU A 17 -3.76 5.57 1.34
CA LEU A 17 -3.95 4.15 1.02
C LEU A 17 -4.22 3.32 2.27
N TRP A 18 -3.45 3.56 3.35
CA TRP A 18 -3.65 2.91 4.63
C TRP A 18 -5.02 3.24 5.23
N PHE A 19 -5.42 4.51 5.23
CA PHE A 19 -6.73 4.92 5.76
C PHE A 19 -7.88 4.31 4.97
N ILE A 20 -7.82 4.35 3.64
CA ILE A 20 -8.86 3.76 2.76
C ILE A 20 -8.95 2.25 2.98
N THR A 21 -7.82 1.55 3.00
CA THR A 21 -7.83 0.09 3.19
C THR A 21 -8.26 -0.30 4.59
N THR A 22 -7.89 0.46 5.62
CA THR A 22 -8.38 0.26 7.00
C THR A 22 -9.89 0.45 7.06
N LEU A 23 -10.42 1.51 6.46
CA LEU A 23 -11.87 1.77 6.44
C LEU A 23 -12.64 0.66 5.72
N LEU A 24 -12.08 0.16 4.61
CA LEU A 24 -12.65 -0.95 3.85
C LEU A 24 -12.65 -2.27 4.65
N LEU A 25 -11.58 -2.53 5.41
CA LEU A 25 -11.41 -3.73 6.21
C LEU A 25 -12.08 -3.66 7.59
N ALA A 26 -12.42 -2.47 8.08
CA ALA A 26 -13.00 -2.27 9.40
C ALA A 26 -14.33 -3.02 9.56
N GLY A 27 -15.25 -2.90 8.59
CA GLY A 27 -16.55 -3.59 8.64
C GLY A 27 -16.41 -5.12 8.75
N PRO A 28 -15.71 -5.78 7.81
CA PRO A 28 -15.46 -7.22 7.88
C PRO A 28 -14.74 -7.64 9.17
N ALA A 29 -13.74 -6.88 9.62
CA ALA A 29 -12.98 -7.21 10.83
C ALA A 29 -13.83 -7.12 12.10
N VAL A 30 -14.69 -6.11 12.22
CA VAL A 30 -15.64 -5.99 13.32
C VAL A 30 -16.64 -7.16 13.28
N MET A 31 -17.20 -7.48 12.12
CA MET A 31 -18.11 -8.63 11.99
C MET A 31 -17.43 -9.95 12.39
N LEU A 32 -16.15 -10.11 12.05
CA LEU A 32 -15.35 -11.26 12.45
C LEU A 32 -15.18 -11.32 13.97
N MET A 33 -14.90 -10.19 14.63
CA MET A 33 -14.87 -10.10 16.10
C MET A 33 -16.19 -10.50 16.75
N TYR A 34 -17.34 -10.13 16.16
CA TYR A 34 -18.64 -10.56 16.65
C TYR A 34 -18.87 -12.07 16.50
N ARG A 35 -18.25 -12.74 15.53
CA ARG A 35 -18.33 -14.20 15.36
C ARG A 35 -17.41 -14.98 16.28
N ILE A 36 -16.21 -14.47 16.55
CA ILE A 36 -15.20 -15.22 17.31
C ILE A 36 -15.25 -14.96 18.81
N THR A 37 -15.87 -13.86 19.23
CA THR A 37 -15.90 -13.48 20.64
C THR A 37 -17.19 -13.93 21.30
N TYR A 38 -17.08 -14.66 22.42
CA TYR A 38 -18.23 -15.08 23.23
C TYR A 38 -18.92 -13.91 23.93
N ASP A 39 -20.14 -14.15 24.43
CA ASP A 39 -21.09 -13.17 24.97
C ASP A 39 -20.57 -12.30 26.13
N THR A 40 -19.41 -12.67 26.70
CA THR A 40 -18.76 -11.95 27.79
C THR A 40 -18.07 -10.65 27.37
N ALA A 41 -17.83 -10.43 26.07
CA ALA A 41 -17.16 -9.24 25.58
C ALA A 41 -18.14 -8.13 25.18
N ASN A 42 -18.01 -6.98 25.83
CA ASN A 42 -18.78 -5.77 25.52
C ASN A 42 -18.67 -5.39 24.02
N ALA A 43 -19.79 -4.90 23.47
CA ALA A 43 -19.88 -4.46 22.07
C ALA A 43 -18.78 -3.45 21.70
N LEU A 44 -18.50 -2.49 22.58
CA LEU A 44 -17.44 -1.50 22.38
C LEU A 44 -16.05 -2.17 22.23
N THR A 45 -15.76 -3.17 23.05
CA THR A 45 -14.49 -3.90 23.01
C THR A 45 -14.31 -4.63 21.68
N ARG A 46 -15.39 -5.23 21.15
CA ARG A 46 -15.38 -5.94 19.85
C ARG A 46 -15.17 -4.99 18.67
N ILE A 47 -15.79 -3.81 18.73
CA ILE A 47 -15.62 -2.78 17.69
C ILE A 47 -14.19 -2.25 17.70
N VAL A 48 -13.67 -1.87 18.88
CA VAL A 48 -12.32 -1.33 19.02
C VAL A 48 -11.28 -2.37 18.61
N SER A 49 -11.41 -3.63 19.05
CA SER A 49 -10.47 -4.70 18.66
C SER A 49 -10.54 -5.01 17.16
N GLY A 50 -11.73 -4.98 16.57
CA GLY A 50 -11.91 -5.20 15.13
C GLY A 50 -11.30 -4.10 14.29
N VAL A 51 -11.56 -2.83 14.63
CA VAL A 51 -10.98 -1.67 13.94
C VAL A 51 -9.46 -1.63 14.11
N PHE A 52 -8.96 -1.90 15.32
CA PHE A 52 -7.52 -1.92 15.59
C PHE A 52 -6.82 -3.05 14.85
N GLY A 53 -7.42 -4.24 14.81
CA GLY A 53 -6.93 -5.37 14.00
C GLY A 53 -6.91 -5.06 12.51
N ALA A 54 -7.97 -4.42 11.99
CA ALA A 54 -8.03 -3.98 10.60
C ALA A 54 -6.94 -2.96 10.26
N ALA A 55 -6.66 -2.02 11.18
CA ALA A 55 -5.64 -0.99 11.01
C ALA A 55 -4.22 -1.59 10.92
N ILE A 56 -3.91 -2.57 11.78
CA ILE A 56 -2.63 -3.29 11.74
C ILE A 56 -2.51 -4.09 10.43
N PHE A 57 -3.55 -4.85 10.09
CA PHE A 57 -3.54 -5.70 8.89
C PHE A 57 -3.43 -4.88 7.61
N SER A 58 -4.17 -3.76 7.53
CA SER A 58 -4.05 -2.77 6.45
C SER A 58 -2.62 -2.22 6.36
N GLY A 59 -1.99 -1.91 7.50
CA GLY A 59 -0.58 -1.47 7.56
C GLY A 59 0.34 -2.46 6.85
N VAL A 60 0.24 -3.74 7.21
CA VAL A 60 1.03 -4.82 6.62
C VAL A 60 0.76 -4.96 5.11
N LEU A 61 -0.50 -4.92 4.69
CA LEU A 61 -0.88 -5.00 3.27
C LEU A 61 -0.32 -3.84 2.44
N VAL A 62 -0.39 -2.61 2.95
CA VAL A 62 0.13 -1.43 2.26
C VAL A 62 1.65 -1.50 2.14
N THR A 63 2.35 -1.94 3.20
CA THR A 63 3.80 -2.12 3.16
C THR A 63 4.20 -3.21 2.16
N LEU A 64 3.53 -4.36 2.17
CA LEU A 64 3.76 -5.45 1.21
C LEU A 64 3.50 -5.02 -0.24
N GLY A 65 2.37 -4.34 -0.49
CA GLY A 65 2.06 -3.81 -1.81
C GLY A 65 3.11 -2.83 -2.31
N ASN A 66 3.61 -1.97 -1.43
CA ASN A 66 4.66 -1.00 -1.77
C ASN A 66 6.00 -1.71 -2.05
N GLU A 67 6.39 -2.69 -1.24
CA GLU A 67 7.59 -3.52 -1.45
C GLU A 67 7.56 -4.22 -2.82
N ILE A 68 6.42 -4.83 -3.17
CA ILE A 68 6.19 -5.48 -4.45
C ILE A 68 6.32 -4.47 -5.60
N TRP A 69 5.66 -3.32 -5.48
CA TRP A 69 5.74 -2.24 -6.47
C TRP A 69 7.20 -1.77 -6.68
N PHE A 70 7.95 -1.56 -5.60
CA PHE A 70 9.36 -1.20 -5.66
C PHE A 70 10.22 -2.27 -6.34
N ARG A 71 9.95 -3.56 -6.12
CA ARG A 71 10.64 -4.66 -6.80
C ARG A 71 10.37 -4.63 -8.31
N ILE A 72 9.12 -4.42 -8.72
CA ILE A 72 8.75 -4.33 -10.15
C ILE A 72 9.40 -3.12 -10.80
N ARG A 73 9.29 -1.93 -10.18
CA ARG A 73 9.85 -0.69 -10.71
C ARG A 73 11.37 -0.74 -10.84
N ARG A 74 12.06 -1.38 -9.89
CA ARG A 74 13.52 -1.63 -9.98
C ARG A 74 13.88 -2.46 -11.21
N LYS A 75 13.12 -3.51 -11.52
CA LYS A 75 13.34 -4.34 -12.73
C LYS A 75 13.16 -3.53 -14.01
N GLN A 76 12.09 -2.73 -14.10
CA GLN A 76 11.83 -1.88 -15.26
C GLN A 76 12.93 -0.82 -15.48
N LEU A 77 13.37 -0.14 -14.41
CA LEU A 77 14.46 0.84 -14.50
C LEU A 77 15.80 0.20 -14.91
N ALA A 78 16.07 -1.02 -14.44
CA ALA A 78 17.27 -1.76 -14.84
C ALA A 78 17.24 -2.16 -16.34
N GLN A 79 16.07 -2.55 -16.85
CA GLN A 79 15.87 -2.84 -18.28
C GLN A 79 16.03 -1.57 -19.13
N ALA A 80 15.39 -0.46 -18.75
CA ALA A 80 15.51 0.82 -19.44
C ALA A 80 16.97 1.34 -19.47
N LYS A 81 17.74 1.16 -18.39
CA LYS A 81 19.18 1.49 -18.37
C LYS A 81 20.00 0.63 -19.33
N LYS A 82 19.67 -0.67 -19.46
CA LYS A 82 20.35 -1.57 -20.41
C LYS A 82 20.05 -1.20 -21.86
N GLU A 83 18.80 -0.86 -22.16
CA GLU A 83 18.38 -0.41 -23.49
C GLU A 83 19.05 0.92 -23.88
N ASN A 84 19.06 1.90 -22.97
CA ASN A 84 19.75 3.17 -23.21
C ASN A 84 21.26 3.00 -23.43
N ARG A 85 21.91 2.05 -22.74
CA ARG A 85 23.33 1.71 -23.01
C ARG A 85 23.51 1.08 -24.39
N ARG A 86 22.60 0.21 -24.82
CA ARG A 86 22.63 -0.41 -26.17
C ARG A 86 22.37 0.62 -27.27
N ALA A 87 21.44 1.55 -27.05
CA ALA A 87 21.15 2.65 -27.98
C ALA A 87 22.37 3.58 -28.17
N LYS A 88 23.03 3.99 -27.08
CA LYS A 88 24.26 4.81 -27.14
C LYS A 88 25.41 4.10 -27.87
N LYS A 89 25.56 2.77 -27.68
CA LYS A 89 26.56 1.99 -28.42
C LYS A 89 26.25 1.88 -29.93
N LYS A 90 24.97 1.82 -30.32
CA LYS A 90 24.56 1.80 -31.73
C LYS A 90 24.70 3.18 -32.40
N SER A 91 24.45 4.27 -31.69
CA SER A 91 24.62 5.63 -32.22
C SER A 91 26.09 6.04 -32.35
N GLY A 92 26.96 5.58 -31.45
CA GLY A 92 28.41 5.85 -31.50
C GLY A 92 29.17 5.07 -32.58
N LYS A 93 28.58 4.01 -33.13
CA LYS A 93 29.20 3.17 -34.19
C LYS A 93 28.88 3.65 -35.62
N LYS A 94 28.16 4.78 -35.74
CA LYS A 94 27.76 5.42 -37.02
C LYS A 94 28.57 6.70 -37.32
N LYS A 95 29.61 6.99 -36.54
CA LYS A 95 30.66 7.97 -36.86
C LYS A 95 31.93 7.20 -37.15
#